data_AF-A0A0L7KPU2-F1
#
_entry.id   AF-A0A0L7KPU2-F1
#
_cell.length_a   1.000
_cell.length_b   1.000
_cell.length_c   1.000
_cell.angle_alpha   90.00
_cell.angle_beta   90.00
_cell.angle_gamma   90.00
#
_symmetry.space_group_name_H-M   'P 1'
#
loop_
_entity.id
_entity.type
_entity.pdbx_description
1 polymer ?
#
loop_
_entity_poly.entity_id
_entity_poly.type
_entity_poly.pdbx_seq_one_letter_code
_entity_poly.pdbx_strand_id
1 'polypeptide(L)'
;MWACFGNFRYSWTNLTTLPFKEKSMKTRTKWNIDEAGTLLRLILEHSQLPLDELKYRKFDKSFWLKLQEEMNRDYMHIHCFWLCYLHVQLFVECDIKLYKLRRKLFKLLRDSSYRVWSDIRWAEVQTHFPDGLTTRFLYKMCISLVRKHPNYLKTPLPELANFGLQTIQSSRYTNKRLKRLTLNDEGNLEVVPNP
;
A
#
# COMPACT_ATOMS: atom_id res chain seq x y z
N MET A 1 -12.96 -13.13 10.14
CA MET A 1 -13.40 -13.07 8.72
C MET A 1 -12.61 -11.99 7.96
N TRP A 2 -11.58 -12.40 7.22
CA TRP A 2 -10.62 -11.49 6.56
C TRP A 2 -11.02 -11.20 5.11
N ALA A 3 -11.53 -9.99 4.84
CA ALA A 3 -12.07 -9.63 3.53
C ALA A 3 -11.14 -8.68 2.74
N CYS A 4 -10.66 -9.21 1.61
CA CYS A 4 -10.42 -8.55 0.32
C CYS A 4 -9.18 -7.63 0.13
N PHE A 5 -8.25 -8.10 -0.72
CA PHE A 5 -7.23 -7.29 -1.40
C PHE A 5 -7.07 -7.73 -2.87
N GLY A 6 -7.67 -6.96 -3.78
CA GLY A 6 -7.76 -7.28 -5.21
C GLY A 6 -6.45 -7.21 -6.01
N ASN A 7 -6.57 -7.81 -7.19
CA ASN A 7 -5.64 -8.11 -8.27
C ASN A 7 -4.59 -7.04 -8.64
N PHE A 8 -3.35 -7.51 -8.84
CA PHE A 8 -2.31 -6.83 -9.62
C PHE A 8 -1.80 -7.73 -10.74
N ARG A 9 -1.83 -7.19 -11.96
CA ARG A 9 -1.03 -7.63 -13.11
C ARG A 9 -0.24 -6.39 -13.49
N TYR A 10 1.08 -6.39 -13.28
CA TYR A 10 1.94 -5.35 -13.83
C TYR A 10 2.32 -5.76 -15.25
N SER A 11 2.06 -4.87 -16.20
CA SER A 11 2.62 -4.91 -17.55
C SER A 11 3.41 -3.61 -17.71
N TRP A 12 4.72 -3.68 -17.53
CA TRP A 12 5.64 -2.67 -18.04
C TRP A 12 6.26 -3.30 -19.29
N THR A 13 5.86 -2.81 -20.45
CA THR A 13 6.40 -3.28 -21.73
C THR A 13 7.86 -2.85 -21.88
N ASN A 14 8.66 -3.84 -22.29
CA ASN A 14 9.98 -3.75 -22.92
C ASN A 14 11.19 -3.64 -22.00
N LEU A 15 11.59 -4.78 -21.42
CA LEU A 15 12.99 -5.16 -21.26
C LEU A 15 13.16 -6.61 -21.73
N THR A 16 13.92 -6.74 -22.81
CA THR A 16 14.69 -7.88 -23.31
C THR A 16 14.56 -9.23 -22.60
N THR A 17 14.27 -10.23 -23.41
CA THR A 17 14.15 -11.69 -23.19
C THR A 17 15.18 -12.30 -22.23
N LEU A 18 14.69 -12.91 -21.15
CA LEU A 18 15.30 -14.06 -20.48
C LEU A 18 14.23 -15.16 -20.32
N PRO A 19 14.49 -16.42 -20.71
CA PRO A 19 13.50 -17.47 -20.61
C PRO A 19 13.53 -18.06 -19.20
N PHE A 20 12.61 -17.65 -18.33
CA PHE A 20 12.30 -18.44 -17.13
C PHE A 20 10.93 -19.08 -17.29
N LYS A 21 10.98 -20.37 -17.63
CA LYS A 21 9.87 -21.28 -17.84
C LYS A 21 9.49 -21.85 -16.47
N GLU A 22 8.46 -21.30 -15.85
CA GLU A 22 7.37 -22.05 -15.20
C GLU A 22 6.32 -21.08 -14.66
N LYS A 23 5.20 -20.99 -15.39
CA LYS A 23 3.98 -20.35 -14.90
C LYS A 23 3.30 -21.30 -13.92
N SER A 24 3.82 -21.39 -12.70
CA SER A 24 2.98 -21.84 -11.59
C SER A 24 1.89 -20.79 -11.38
N MET A 25 0.63 -21.22 -11.35
CA MET A 25 -0.50 -20.36 -11.01
C MET A 25 -0.27 -19.86 -9.58
N LYS A 26 0.43 -18.73 -9.41
CA LYS A 26 0.67 -18.11 -8.10
C LYS A 26 -0.68 -17.82 -7.45
N THR A 27 -1.13 -18.74 -6.60
CA THR A 27 -2.29 -18.57 -5.76
C THR A 27 -2.06 -17.34 -4.88
N ARG A 28 -3.12 -16.55 -4.71
CA ARG A 28 -3.07 -15.26 -4.05
C ARG A 28 -2.71 -15.46 -2.58
N THR A 29 -1.44 -15.24 -2.25
CA THR A 29 -0.95 -15.38 -0.88
C THR A 29 -1.63 -14.36 0.02
N LYS A 30 -2.39 -14.85 0.99
CA LYS A 30 -3.15 -14.03 1.93
C LYS A 30 -2.31 -13.86 3.18
N TRP A 31 -1.91 -12.63 3.47
CA TRP A 31 -1.20 -12.29 4.70
C TRP A 31 -2.12 -12.46 5.92
N ASN A 32 -1.64 -13.17 6.93
CA ASN A 32 -2.23 -13.24 8.27
C ASN A 32 -1.36 -12.45 9.27
N ILE A 33 -1.79 -12.39 10.54
CA ILE A 33 -1.06 -11.61 11.57
C ILE A 33 0.28 -12.23 11.93
N ASP A 34 0.38 -13.55 11.98
CA ASP A 34 1.61 -14.29 12.31
C ASP A 34 2.68 -14.08 11.23
N GLU A 35 2.29 -14.10 9.96
CA GLU A 35 3.16 -13.79 8.82
C GLU A 35 3.60 -12.33 8.82
N ALA A 36 2.73 -11.41 9.22
CA ALA A 36 3.08 -10.01 9.37
C ALA A 36 4.06 -9.80 10.53
N GLY A 37 3.88 -10.52 11.65
CA GLY A 37 4.77 -10.49 12.80
C GLY A 37 6.14 -11.08 12.45
N THR A 38 6.14 -12.20 11.73
CA THR A 38 7.37 -12.81 11.19
C THR A 38 8.11 -11.82 10.30
N LEU A 39 7.44 -11.16 9.35
CA LEU A 39 8.06 -10.14 8.51
C LEU A 39 8.65 -9.00 9.34
N LEU A 40 7.91 -8.48 10.33
CA LEU A 40 8.39 -7.38 11.16
C LEU A 40 9.63 -7.78 11.96
N ARG A 41 9.63 -8.96 12.56
CA ARG A 41 10.78 -9.49 13.30
C ARG A 41 12.00 -9.59 12.40
N LEU A 42 11.86 -10.18 11.21
CA LEU A 42 12.97 -10.26 10.26
C LEU A 42 13.46 -8.87 9.83
N ILE A 43 12.57 -7.90 9.63
CA ILE A 43 12.98 -6.53 9.32
C ILE A 43 13.81 -5.94 10.48
N LEU A 44 13.37 -6.09 11.72
CA LEU A 44 14.10 -5.60 12.90
C LEU A 44 15.46 -6.30 13.04
N GLU A 45 15.52 -7.62 12.91
CA GLU A 45 16.73 -8.42 12.97
C GLU A 45 17.74 -8.05 11.88
N HIS A 46 17.32 -7.94 10.62
CA HIS A 46 18.24 -7.63 9.52
C HIS A 46 18.63 -6.16 9.42
N SER A 47 17.77 -5.26 9.91
CA SER A 47 18.07 -3.83 9.90
C SER A 47 18.92 -3.40 11.09
N GLN A 48 18.86 -4.13 12.21
CA GLN A 48 19.47 -3.75 13.49
C GLN A 48 18.98 -2.35 13.95
N LEU A 49 17.74 -2.00 13.59
CA LEU A 49 17.11 -0.74 13.97
C LEU A 49 15.93 -0.99 14.90
N PRO A 50 15.65 -0.09 15.84
CA PRO A 50 14.41 -0.14 16.62
C PRO A 50 13.19 0.20 15.73
N LEU A 51 12.00 -0.19 16.19
CA LEU A 51 10.76 -0.11 15.40
C LEU A 51 10.45 1.31 14.92
N ASP A 52 10.63 2.30 15.77
CA ASP A 52 10.39 3.72 15.51
C ASP A 52 11.29 4.27 14.39
N GLU A 53 12.53 3.82 14.30
CA GLU A 53 13.46 4.21 13.24
C GLU A 53 13.11 3.61 11.87
N LEU A 54 12.33 2.51 11.81
CA LEU A 54 11.92 1.91 10.55
C LEU A 54 10.98 2.79 9.71
N LYS A 55 10.26 3.73 10.35
CA LYS A 55 9.24 4.58 9.71
C LYS A 55 9.75 5.39 8.52
N TYR A 56 10.99 5.86 8.59
CA TYR A 56 11.60 6.67 7.54
C TYR A 56 12.71 5.93 6.79
N ARG A 57 12.95 4.67 7.16
CA ARG A 57 14.03 3.88 6.60
C ARG A 57 13.70 3.44 5.19
N LYS A 58 14.63 3.70 4.27
CA LYS A 58 14.62 3.13 2.92
C LYS A 58 15.52 1.91 2.90
N PHE A 59 14.95 0.78 2.50
CA PHE A 59 15.67 -0.46 2.28
C PHE A 59 15.98 -0.63 0.81
N ASP A 60 17.20 -1.05 0.51
CA ASP A 60 17.64 -1.34 -0.84
C ASP A 60 17.09 -2.69 -1.32
N LYS A 61 17.31 -3.02 -2.59
CA LYS A 61 16.82 -4.28 -3.16
C LYS A 61 17.45 -5.49 -2.47
N SER A 62 18.73 -5.40 -2.06
CA SER A 62 19.43 -6.53 -1.45
C SER A 62 18.79 -6.95 -0.12
N PHE A 63 18.35 -5.98 0.69
CA PHE A 63 17.60 -6.24 1.91
C PHE A 63 16.34 -7.07 1.66
N TRP A 64 15.52 -6.69 0.68
CA TRP A 64 14.29 -7.43 0.37
C TRP A 64 14.53 -8.83 -0.21
N LEU A 65 15.65 -9.02 -0.91
CA LEU A 65 16.03 -10.34 -1.43
C LEU A 65 16.41 -11.30 -0.31
N LYS A 66 17.08 -10.83 0.74
CA LYS A 66 17.34 -11.65 1.96
C LYS A 66 16.03 -12.12 2.61
N LEU A 67 15.08 -11.20 2.78
CA LEU A 67 13.77 -11.55 3.34
C LEU A 67 12.98 -12.53 2.45
N GLN A 68 13.18 -12.48 1.13
CA GLN A 68 12.55 -13.43 0.21
C GLN A 68 13.03 -14.87 0.46
N GLU A 69 14.33 -15.05 0.71
CA GLU A 69 14.92 -16.37 1.00
C GLU A 69 14.34 -16.95 2.29
N GLU A 70 14.24 -16.14 3.34
CA GLU A 70 13.75 -16.58 4.65
C GLU A 70 12.22 -16.78 4.71
N MET A 71 11.46 -15.93 4.02
CA MET A 71 10.00 -16.05 3.99
C MET A 71 9.49 -16.99 2.89
N ASN A 72 10.37 -17.48 2.01
CA ASN A 72 10.01 -18.20 0.80
C ASN A 72 8.90 -17.49 -0.01
N ARG A 73 9.04 -16.17 -0.17
CA ARG A 73 8.06 -15.29 -0.83
C ARG A 73 8.74 -14.30 -1.75
N ASP A 74 8.15 -14.10 -2.92
CA ASP A 74 8.60 -13.10 -3.89
C ASP A 74 8.81 -11.72 -3.23
N TYR A 75 10.01 -11.16 -3.36
CA TYR A 75 10.40 -9.92 -2.69
C TYR A 75 9.50 -8.75 -3.08
N MET A 76 8.93 -8.75 -4.30
CA MET A 76 7.97 -7.72 -4.71
C MET A 76 6.67 -7.82 -3.93
N HIS A 77 6.25 -9.02 -3.55
CA HIS A 77 5.09 -9.21 -2.68
C HIS A 77 5.38 -8.77 -1.25
N ILE A 78 6.56 -9.09 -0.71
CA ILE A 78 6.98 -8.66 0.63
C ILE A 78 7.04 -7.13 0.70
N HIS A 79 7.80 -6.51 -0.21
CA HIS A 79 7.97 -5.06 -0.26
C HIS A 79 6.63 -4.33 -0.49
N CYS A 80 5.77 -4.86 -1.37
CA CYS A 80 4.44 -4.30 -1.58
C CYS A 80 3.57 -4.45 -0.33
N PHE A 81 3.64 -5.57 0.39
CA PHE A 81 2.90 -5.77 1.61
C PHE A 81 3.34 -4.79 2.71
N TRP A 82 4.66 -4.64 2.90
CA TRP A 82 5.25 -3.66 3.82
C TRP A 82 4.71 -2.26 3.56
N LEU A 83 4.97 -1.71 2.36
CA LEU A 83 4.63 -0.33 2.05
C LEU A 83 3.12 -0.07 1.98
N CYS A 84 2.33 -1.03 1.51
CA CYS A 84 0.89 -0.82 1.30
C CYS A 84 0.04 -1.11 2.53
N TYR A 85 0.56 -1.84 3.52
CA TYR A 85 -0.24 -2.32 4.64
C TYR A 85 0.54 -2.21 5.94
N LEU A 86 1.50 -3.09 6.18
CA LEU A 86 2.11 -3.25 7.51
C LEU A 86 2.70 -1.95 8.04
N HIS A 87 3.50 -1.24 7.23
CA HIS A 87 4.08 0.06 7.59
C HIS A 87 3.00 1.06 8.04
N VAL A 88 1.94 1.19 7.25
CA VAL A 88 0.86 2.14 7.53
C VAL A 88 0.07 1.76 8.78
N GLN A 89 -0.05 0.46 9.06
CA GLN A 89 -0.74 -0.03 10.26
C GLN A 89 0.08 0.16 11.54
N LEU A 90 1.41 0.18 11.43
CA LEU A 90 2.34 0.39 12.56
C LEU A 90 2.51 1.88 12.87
N PHE A 91 2.70 2.72 11.85
CA PHE A 91 3.20 4.09 12.05
C PHE A 91 2.14 5.19 11.98
N VAL A 92 0.89 4.85 11.64
CA VAL A 92 -0.22 5.81 11.72
C VAL A 92 -0.80 5.79 13.11
N GLU A 93 -0.73 6.94 13.78
CA GLU A 93 -1.23 7.10 15.15
C GLU A 93 -2.72 7.47 15.20
N CYS A 94 -3.26 8.07 14.14
CA CYS A 94 -4.64 8.53 14.11
C CYS A 94 -5.62 7.49 13.56
N ASP A 95 -6.88 7.57 14.02
CA ASP A 95 -7.96 6.75 13.50
C ASP A 95 -8.39 7.23 12.10
N ILE A 96 -8.15 6.38 11.08
CA ILE A 96 -8.44 6.70 9.69
C ILE A 96 -9.63 5.89 9.19
N LYS A 97 -10.74 6.60 8.91
CA LYS A 97 -11.81 6.07 8.06
C LYS A 97 -11.36 6.07 6.60
N LEU A 98 -11.24 4.90 5.99
CA LEU A 98 -10.65 4.76 4.64
C LEU A 98 -11.43 5.54 3.57
N TYR A 99 -12.76 5.64 3.69
CA TYR A 99 -13.56 6.44 2.75
C TYR A 99 -13.28 7.94 2.86
N LYS A 100 -13.07 8.46 4.08
CA LYS A 100 -12.72 9.88 4.31
C LYS A 100 -11.36 10.18 3.71
N LEU A 101 -10.39 9.28 3.92
CA LEU A 101 -9.06 9.40 3.34
C LEU A 101 -9.09 9.44 1.80
N ARG A 102 -9.81 8.50 1.16
CA ARG A 102 -9.97 8.51 -0.30
C ARG A 102 -10.62 9.79 -0.81
N ARG A 103 -11.69 10.26 -0.15
CA ARG A 103 -12.39 11.49 -0.54
C ARG A 103 -11.47 12.70 -0.43
N LYS A 104 -10.68 12.81 0.66
CA LYS A 104 -9.67 13.88 0.81
C LYS A 104 -8.62 13.81 -0.30
N LEU A 105 -8.14 12.61 -0.63
CA LEU A 105 -7.15 12.40 -1.69
C LEU A 105 -7.66 12.80 -3.07
N PHE A 106 -8.88 12.42 -3.47
CA PHE A 106 -9.41 12.89 -4.76
C PHE A 106 -9.73 14.37 -4.80
N LYS A 107 -10.19 14.99 -3.70
CA LYS A 107 -10.34 16.45 -3.66
C LYS A 107 -9.00 17.15 -3.89
N LEU A 108 -7.95 16.71 -3.20
CA LEU A 108 -6.60 17.23 -3.39
C LEU A 108 -6.12 17.07 -4.84
N LEU A 109 -6.28 15.88 -5.43
CA LEU A 109 -5.87 15.64 -6.82
C LEU A 109 -6.67 16.49 -7.83
N ARG A 110 -7.97 16.67 -7.59
CA ARG A 110 -8.83 17.51 -8.44
C ARG A 110 -8.40 18.97 -8.44
N ASP A 111 -8.00 19.46 -7.27
CA ASP A 111 -7.64 20.87 -7.05
C ASP A 111 -6.13 21.12 -7.27
N SER A 112 -5.37 20.09 -7.70
CA SER A 112 -3.92 20.17 -7.96
C SER A 112 -3.59 20.70 -9.35
N SER A 113 -2.33 21.07 -9.56
CA SER A 113 -1.81 21.52 -10.86
C SER A 113 -1.40 20.39 -11.81
N TYR A 114 -1.51 19.12 -11.40
CA TYR A 114 -1.16 17.98 -12.26
C TYR A 114 -2.18 17.83 -13.38
N ARG A 115 -1.72 17.50 -14.60
CA ARG A 115 -2.59 17.45 -15.78
C ARG A 115 -3.20 16.07 -15.97
N VAL A 116 -2.40 15.02 -15.83
CA VAL A 116 -2.85 13.64 -15.98
C VAL A 116 -2.32 12.75 -14.85
N TRP A 117 -2.82 11.51 -14.77
CA TRP A 117 -2.47 10.57 -13.69
C TRP A 117 -0.96 10.29 -13.57
N SER A 118 -0.24 10.22 -14.68
CA SER A 118 1.21 9.96 -14.69
C SER A 118 2.03 11.11 -14.10
N ASP A 119 1.49 12.33 -14.05
CA ASP A 119 2.21 13.51 -13.59
C ASP A 119 2.24 13.63 -12.06
N ILE A 120 1.43 12.81 -11.36
CA ILE A 120 1.25 12.90 -9.92
C ILE A 120 2.57 12.59 -9.21
N ARG A 121 3.09 13.59 -8.50
CA ARG A 121 4.23 13.42 -7.62
C ARG A 121 3.74 12.99 -6.24
N TRP A 122 3.66 11.67 -6.04
CA TRP A 122 3.09 11.10 -4.81
C TRP A 122 3.78 11.51 -3.52
N ALA A 123 5.07 11.89 -3.57
CA ALA A 123 5.79 12.44 -2.43
C ALA A 123 5.23 13.82 -2.01
N GLU A 124 4.91 14.69 -2.97
CA GLU A 124 4.25 15.99 -2.70
C GLU A 124 2.84 15.76 -2.15
N VAL A 125 2.09 14.83 -2.75
CA VAL A 125 0.74 14.46 -2.28
C VAL A 125 0.75 13.97 -0.82
N GLN A 126 1.75 13.18 -0.43
CA GLN A 126 1.87 12.59 0.91
C GLN A 126 1.94 13.64 2.03
N THR A 127 2.53 14.81 1.77
CA THR A 127 2.71 15.87 2.79
C THR A 127 1.39 16.44 3.30
N HIS A 128 0.29 16.25 2.58
CA HIS A 128 -1.05 16.70 2.97
C HIS A 128 -1.80 15.73 3.90
N PHE A 129 -1.19 14.59 4.24
CA PHE A 129 -1.81 13.52 5.02
C PHE A 129 -1.09 13.27 6.34
N PRO A 130 -1.76 12.57 7.30
CA PRO A 130 -1.10 12.18 8.54
C PRO A 130 0.19 11.41 8.27
N ASP A 131 1.12 11.61 9.19
CA ASP A 131 2.40 10.93 9.19
C ASP A 131 2.23 9.40 9.31
N GLY A 132 3.21 8.65 8.80
CA GLY A 132 3.19 7.19 8.71
C GLY A 132 2.47 6.61 7.47
N LEU A 133 1.69 7.41 6.74
CA LEU A 133 1.16 7.00 5.43
C LEU A 133 2.26 6.96 4.39
N THR A 134 2.35 5.88 3.60
CA THR A 134 3.32 5.80 2.49
C THR A 134 2.71 6.31 1.18
N THR A 135 3.57 6.81 0.28
CA THR A 135 3.18 7.14 -1.10
C THR A 135 2.51 5.97 -1.82
N ARG A 136 3.04 4.76 -1.60
CA ARG A 136 2.53 3.52 -2.20
C ARG A 136 1.12 3.18 -1.71
N PHE A 137 0.84 3.39 -0.42
CA PHE A 137 -0.49 3.22 0.14
C PHE A 137 -1.49 4.19 -0.49
N LEU A 138 -1.15 5.48 -0.56
CA LEU A 138 -2.01 6.51 -1.18
C LEU A 138 -2.30 6.18 -2.65
N TYR A 139 -1.27 5.85 -3.42
CA TYR A 139 -1.41 5.40 -4.81
C TYR A 139 -2.37 4.22 -4.93
N LYS A 140 -2.17 3.19 -4.11
CA LYS A 140 -2.99 1.97 -4.11
C LYS A 140 -4.45 2.25 -3.78
N MET A 141 -4.70 3.15 -2.85
CA MET A 141 -6.06 3.52 -2.46
C MET A 141 -6.85 4.12 -3.61
N CYS A 142 -6.21 4.90 -4.49
CA CYS A 142 -6.88 5.56 -5.61
C CYS A 142 -6.86 4.76 -6.90
N ILE A 143 -5.74 4.11 -7.25
CA ILE A 143 -5.60 3.40 -8.55
C ILE A 143 -6.71 2.37 -8.76
N SER A 144 -7.13 1.69 -7.68
CA SER A 144 -8.20 0.68 -7.73
C SER A 144 -9.56 1.23 -8.19
N LEU A 145 -9.79 2.54 -8.02
CA LEU A 145 -11.00 3.25 -8.42
C LEU A 145 -10.86 3.79 -9.84
N VAL A 146 -9.79 4.55 -10.11
CA VAL A 146 -9.62 5.24 -11.39
C VAL A 146 -9.29 4.32 -12.54
N ARG A 147 -8.68 3.14 -12.30
CA ARG A 147 -8.34 2.18 -13.37
C ARG A 147 -9.56 1.63 -14.11
N LYS A 148 -10.77 1.85 -13.57
CA LYS A 148 -12.03 1.48 -14.21
C LYS A 148 -12.47 2.49 -15.27
N HIS A 149 -11.92 3.70 -15.22
CA HIS A 149 -12.17 4.73 -16.22
C HIS A 149 -11.42 4.37 -17.52
N PRO A 150 -12.08 4.36 -18.68
CA PRO A 150 -11.41 4.19 -19.96
C PRO A 150 -10.31 5.26 -20.13
N ASN A 151 -9.12 4.86 -20.58
CA ASN A 151 -8.02 5.78 -20.84
C ASN A 151 -7.60 6.66 -19.64
N TYR A 152 -7.78 6.20 -18.39
CA TYR A 152 -7.49 6.99 -17.18
C TYR A 152 -6.08 7.63 -17.15
N LEU A 153 -5.09 7.07 -17.84
CA LEU A 153 -3.74 7.64 -17.94
C LEU A 153 -3.69 8.94 -18.75
N LYS A 154 -4.62 9.13 -19.68
CA LYS A 154 -4.69 10.29 -20.59
C LYS A 154 -5.82 11.26 -20.22
N THR A 155 -6.80 10.82 -19.43
CA THR A 155 -7.90 11.66 -18.94
C THR A 155 -7.36 12.80 -18.08
N PRO A 156 -7.85 14.06 -18.27
CA PRO A 156 -7.51 15.17 -17.39
C PRO A 156 -7.76 14.82 -15.92
N LEU A 157 -6.80 15.14 -15.05
CA LEU A 157 -6.83 14.73 -13.65
C LEU A 157 -8.07 15.25 -12.89
N PRO A 158 -8.54 16.50 -13.09
CA PRO A 158 -9.77 16.97 -12.43
C PRO A 158 -11.00 16.13 -12.78
N GLU A 159 -11.14 15.74 -14.04
CA GLU A 159 -12.22 14.85 -14.52
C GLU A 159 -12.10 13.46 -13.88
N LEU A 160 -10.90 12.88 -13.92
CA LEU A 160 -10.65 11.56 -13.34
C LEU A 160 -10.85 11.55 -11.82
N ALA A 161 -10.52 12.65 -11.14
CA ALA A 161 -10.73 12.81 -9.72
C ALA A 161 -12.22 12.94 -9.38
N ASN A 162 -13.00 13.65 -10.19
CA ASN A 162 -14.46 13.70 -10.06
C ASN A 162 -15.09 12.30 -10.26
N PHE A 163 -14.63 11.54 -11.25
CA PHE A 163 -15.03 10.14 -11.40
C PHE A 163 -14.71 9.30 -10.16
N GLY A 164 -13.51 9.48 -9.57
CA GLY A 164 -13.13 8.84 -8.31
C GLY A 164 -14.06 9.21 -7.15
N LEU A 165 -14.43 10.48 -7.02
CA LEU A 165 -15.37 10.97 -6.00
C LEU A 165 -16.78 10.38 -6.17
N GLN A 166 -17.30 10.34 -7.39
CA GLN A 166 -18.60 9.74 -7.72
C GLN A 166 -18.59 8.24 -7.43
N THR A 167 -17.51 7.54 -7.79
CA THR A 167 -17.35 6.10 -7.51
C THR A 167 -17.36 5.81 -6.01
N ILE A 168 -16.77 6.68 -5.19
CA ILE A 168 -16.80 6.54 -3.73
C ILE A 168 -18.24 6.70 -3.21
N GLN A 169 -19.01 7.65 -3.74
CA GLN A 169 -20.39 7.91 -3.32
C GLN A 169 -21.34 6.76 -3.71
N SER A 170 -21.18 6.20 -4.91
CA SER A 170 -22.04 5.11 -5.39
C SER A 170 -21.69 3.75 -4.80
N SER A 171 -20.48 3.58 -4.31
CA SER A 171 -20.03 2.33 -3.71
C SER A 171 -20.56 2.15 -2.28
N ARG A 172 -20.86 0.91 -1.91
CA ARG A 172 -21.00 0.50 -0.50
C ARG A 172 -19.65 0.47 0.22
N TYR A 173 -18.75 1.45 0.02
CA TYR A 173 -17.53 1.51 0.83
C TYR A 173 -17.97 1.70 2.28
N THR A 174 -17.95 0.58 3.00
CA THR A 174 -18.35 0.49 4.39
C THR A 174 -17.48 1.43 5.23
N ASN A 175 -17.92 1.71 6.46
CA ASN A 175 -17.18 2.44 7.49
C ASN A 175 -15.88 1.72 7.93
N LYS A 176 -15.10 1.15 6.99
CA LYS A 176 -13.83 0.50 7.22
C LYS A 176 -12.85 1.53 7.77
N ARG A 177 -12.25 1.14 8.88
CA ARG A 177 -11.15 1.83 9.52
C ARG A 177 -9.85 1.14 9.15
N LEU A 178 -8.78 1.92 9.04
CA LEU A 178 -7.43 1.38 9.04
C LEU A 178 -7.21 0.72 10.41
N LYS A 179 -6.87 -0.57 10.40
CA LYS A 179 -6.52 -1.27 11.65
C LYS A 179 -5.10 -0.88 12.04
N ARG A 180 -4.92 -0.43 13.28
CA ARG A 180 -3.61 -0.17 13.86
C ARG A 180 -3.06 -1.46 14.46
N LEU A 181 -1.75 -1.62 14.38
CA LEU A 181 -1.00 -2.75 14.93
C LEU A 181 0.06 -2.24 15.91
N THR A 182 0.33 -3.00 16.95
CA THR A 182 1.43 -2.76 17.91
C THR A 182 2.13 -4.07 18.23
N LEU A 183 3.36 -3.99 18.75
CA LEU A 183 4.00 -5.10 19.44
C LEU A 183 3.51 -5.13 20.88
N ASN A 184 3.23 -6.33 21.40
CA ASN A 184 2.98 -6.55 22.82
C ASN A 184 4.31 -6.80 23.58
N ASP A 185 4.22 -7.05 24.89
CA ASP A 185 5.40 -7.28 25.75
C ASP A 185 6.22 -8.52 25.36
N GLU A 186 5.61 -9.48 24.64
CA GLU A 186 6.26 -10.68 24.14
C GLU A 186 6.89 -10.49 22.75
N GLY A 187 6.77 -9.29 22.16
CA GLY A 187 7.23 -8.99 20.80
C GLY A 187 6.32 -9.55 19.70
N ASN A 188 5.08 -9.92 20.03
CA ASN A 188 4.08 -10.39 19.07
C ASN A 188 3.23 -9.22 18.54
N LEU A 189 2.84 -9.27 17.26
CA LEU A 189 1.94 -8.28 16.68
C LEU A 189 0.50 -8.49 17.13
N GLU A 190 -0.13 -7.42 17.60
CA GLU A 190 -1.55 -7.40 17.97
C GLU A 190 -2.29 -6.21 17.37
N VAL A 191 -3.63 -6.32 17.31
CA VAL A 191 -4.50 -5.27 16.80
C VAL A 191 -4.87 -4.32 17.95
N VAL A 192 -4.56 -3.04 17.79
CA VAL A 192 -4.99 -2.02 18.74
C VAL A 192 -6.52 -1.88 18.66
N PRO A 193 -7.26 -2.04 19.77
CA PRO A 193 -8.70 -1.82 19.79
C PRO A 193 -9.04 -0.40 19.33
N ASN A 194 -10.00 -0.27 18.41
CA ASN A 194 -10.50 1.06 18.07
C ASN A 194 -11.36 1.56 19.24
N PRO A 195 -11.19 2.83 19.68
CA PRO A 195 -12.12 3.45 20.61
C PRO A 195 -13.52 3.63 19.99
#